data_AF-A0A7S2SSS7-F1
#
_entry.id   AF-A0A7S2SSS7-F1
#
_cell.length_a   1.000
_cell.length_b   1.000
_cell.length_c   1.000
_cell.angle_alpha   90.00
_cell.angle_beta   90.00
_cell.angle_gamma   90.00
#
_symmetry.space_group_name_H-M   'P 1'
#
loop_
_entity.id
_entity.type
_entity.pdbx_description
1 polymer ?
#
loop_
_entity_poly.entity_id
_entity_poly.type
_entity_poly.pdbx_seq_one_letter_code
_entity_poly.pdbx_strand_id
1 'polypeptide(L)'
;LLEDRLRGKRVLELGGGRTGLAGLVLAMDTNASTILLTDGHPVAVENQRVCLALNRALLRVRDVSSARLLWEEDDKSGTVRDLMEAQKGLRFDLILGADLLFFEKFPELSAAMDQLLAPQGRVVLCQPSRGGTMEKFLEDSAVAARFDAELLPEDADKSIFAMHKEFAEDEKYDPALHFPRFIVLKRKGEGV
;
A
#
# COMPACT_ATOMS: atom_id res chain seq x y z
N LEU A 1 19.63 -4.78 0.22
CA LEU A 1 19.35 -3.32 0.21
C LEU A 1 18.02 -2.96 0.89
N LEU A 2 16.96 -3.78 0.78
CA LEU A 2 15.72 -3.63 1.58
C LEU A 2 15.82 -4.21 3.00
N GLU A 3 16.62 -5.27 3.20
CA GLU A 3 16.71 -6.05 4.45
C GLU A 3 16.85 -5.22 5.74
N ASP A 4 17.69 -4.19 5.75
CA ASP A 4 17.94 -3.37 6.94
C ASP A 4 16.94 -2.22 7.09
N ARG A 5 16.32 -1.76 6.00
CA ARG A 5 15.39 -0.61 6.06
C ARG A 5 14.08 -0.95 6.74
N LEU A 6 13.64 -2.21 6.63
CA LEU A 6 12.41 -2.69 7.27
C LEU A 6 12.67 -3.54 8.51
N ARG A 7 13.90 -3.61 9.00
CA ARG A 7 14.22 -4.39 10.21
C ARG A 7 13.38 -3.92 11.40
N GLY A 8 12.60 -4.83 11.98
CA GLY A 8 11.72 -4.56 13.13
C GLY A 8 10.48 -3.72 12.81
N LYS A 9 10.30 -3.28 11.56
CA LYS A 9 9.17 -2.44 11.13
C LYS A 9 7.89 -3.24 10.96
N ARG A 10 6.76 -2.60 11.24
CA ARG A 10 5.41 -3.15 11.02
C ARG A 10 4.90 -2.68 9.66
N VAL A 11 4.53 -3.62 8.79
CA VAL A 11 4.12 -3.31 7.41
C VAL A 11 2.67 -3.73 7.18
N LEU A 12 1.91 -2.91 6.46
CA LEU A 12 0.57 -3.25 5.99
C LEU A 12 0.51 -3.10 4.47
N GLU A 13 -0.05 -4.07 3.77
CA GLU A 13 -0.42 -3.96 2.35
C GLU A 13 -1.93 -3.70 2.24
N LEU A 14 -2.29 -2.55 1.68
CA LEU A 14 -3.66 -2.13 1.39
C LEU A 14 -4.10 -2.65 0.04
N GLY A 15 -5.30 -3.25 0.00
CA GLY A 15 -5.91 -3.69 -1.26
C GLY A 15 -5.01 -4.63 -2.05
N GLY A 16 -4.37 -5.58 -1.37
CA GLY A 16 -3.42 -6.53 -1.97
C GLY A 16 -4.07 -7.52 -2.95
N GLY A 17 -5.37 -7.38 -3.21
CA GLY A 17 -6.12 -8.24 -4.11
C GLY A 17 -6.10 -9.68 -3.62
N ARG A 18 -6.21 -10.61 -4.56
CA ARG A 18 -6.26 -12.04 -4.23
C ARG A 18 -4.94 -12.59 -3.67
N THR A 19 -3.81 -11.93 -3.90
CA THR A 19 -2.49 -12.51 -3.61
C THR A 19 -1.80 -11.88 -2.41
N GLY A 20 -1.90 -10.56 -2.22
CA GLY A 20 -1.04 -9.83 -1.28
C GLY A 20 0.44 -9.94 -1.68
N LEU A 21 0.71 -9.79 -2.99
CA LEU A 21 2.01 -10.11 -3.56
C LEU A 21 3.12 -9.22 -3.01
N ALA A 22 2.87 -7.91 -2.82
CA ALA A 22 3.93 -7.01 -2.35
C ALA A 22 4.35 -7.36 -0.92
N GLY A 23 3.38 -7.62 -0.04
CA GLY A 23 3.64 -8.06 1.33
C GLY A 23 4.32 -9.42 1.40
N LEU A 24 3.95 -10.38 0.54
CA LEU A 24 4.63 -11.67 0.46
C LEU A 24 6.09 -11.55 -0.01
N VAL A 25 6.37 -10.70 -1.00
CA VAL A 25 7.74 -10.43 -1.45
C VAL A 25 8.57 -9.82 -0.32
N LEU A 26 8.00 -8.85 0.41
CA LEU A 26 8.69 -8.28 1.58
C LEU A 26 8.88 -9.30 2.71
N ALA A 27 7.94 -10.23 2.91
CA ALA A 27 8.09 -11.29 3.89
C ALA A 27 9.23 -12.27 3.55
N MET A 28 9.55 -12.43 2.26
CA MET A 28 10.66 -13.26 1.78
C MET A 28 12.01 -12.56 1.84
N ASP A 29 12.08 -11.24 1.67
CA ASP A 29 13.35 -10.52 1.47
C ASP A 29 13.70 -9.49 2.56
N THR A 30 12.94 -9.45 3.66
CA THR A 30 13.17 -8.47 4.75
C THR A 30 13.12 -9.07 6.13
N ASN A 31 13.45 -8.25 7.13
CA ASN A 31 13.37 -8.58 8.56
C ASN A 31 12.32 -7.73 9.28
N ALA A 32 11.19 -7.44 8.62
CA ALA A 32 10.03 -6.81 9.25
C ALA A 32 9.58 -7.60 10.48
N SER A 33 9.05 -6.90 11.48
CA SER A 33 8.51 -7.55 12.69
C SER A 33 7.17 -8.20 12.42
N THR A 34 6.33 -7.55 11.62
CA THR A 34 5.03 -8.06 11.17
C THR A 34 4.71 -7.55 9.77
N ILE A 35 3.98 -8.34 8.99
CA ILE A 35 3.38 -7.92 7.73
C ILE A 35 1.91 -8.34 7.71
N LEU A 36 1.01 -7.38 7.54
CA LEU A 36 -0.42 -7.61 7.42
C LEU A 36 -0.88 -7.37 5.97
N LEU A 37 -1.38 -8.43 5.34
CA LEU A 37 -2.02 -8.36 4.03
C LEU A 37 -3.49 -7.99 4.21
N THR A 38 -4.00 -7.02 3.44
CA THR A 38 -5.41 -6.64 3.55
C THR A 38 -6.10 -6.53 2.20
N ASP A 39 -7.40 -6.78 2.19
CA ASP A 39 -8.30 -6.48 1.09
C ASP A 39 -9.74 -6.27 1.62
N GLY A 40 -10.57 -5.54 0.87
CA GLY A 40 -11.97 -5.34 1.23
C GLY A 40 -12.86 -6.53 0.89
N HIS A 41 -12.48 -7.33 -0.11
CA HIS A 41 -13.26 -8.44 -0.61
C HIS A 41 -12.92 -9.74 0.15
N PRO A 42 -13.90 -10.40 0.81
CA PRO A 42 -13.63 -11.56 1.67
C PRO A 42 -12.98 -12.73 0.93
N VAL A 43 -13.37 -12.99 -0.32
CA VAL A 43 -12.74 -14.03 -1.15
C VAL A 43 -11.28 -13.71 -1.47
N ALA A 44 -10.93 -12.42 -1.62
CA ALA A 44 -9.55 -12.03 -1.85
C ALA A 44 -8.70 -12.29 -0.60
N VAL A 45 -9.20 -11.90 0.58
CA VAL A 45 -8.55 -12.17 1.87
C VAL A 45 -8.36 -13.67 2.11
N GLU A 46 -9.35 -14.49 1.76
CA GLU A 46 -9.22 -15.94 1.88
C GLU A 46 -8.15 -16.50 0.93
N ASN A 47 -8.11 -16.01 -0.31
CA ASN A 47 -7.06 -16.41 -1.24
C ASN A 47 -5.67 -15.94 -0.78
N GLN A 48 -5.56 -14.77 -0.12
CA GLN A 48 -4.31 -14.34 0.52
C GLN A 48 -3.86 -15.33 1.61
N ARG A 49 -4.78 -15.91 2.40
CA ARG A 49 -4.44 -16.96 3.39
C ARG A 49 -3.88 -18.20 2.72
N VAL A 50 -4.46 -18.61 1.59
CA VAL A 50 -3.96 -19.73 0.79
C VAL A 50 -2.56 -19.43 0.25
N CYS A 51 -2.35 -18.25 -0.36
CA CYS A 51 -1.03 -17.82 -0.84
C CYS A 51 0.00 -17.80 0.29
N LEU A 52 -0.35 -17.27 1.46
CA LEU A 52 0.49 -17.27 2.65
C LEU A 52 0.86 -18.69 3.10
N ALA A 53 -0.11 -19.60 3.16
CA ALA A 53 0.12 -20.98 3.57
C ALA A 53 1.07 -21.71 2.60
N LEU A 54 0.87 -21.54 1.29
CA LEU A 54 1.70 -22.16 0.26
C LEU A 54 3.15 -21.66 0.28
N ASN A 55 3.37 -20.40 0.68
CA ASN A 55 4.70 -19.79 0.70
C ASN A 55 5.38 -19.83 2.07
N ARG A 56 4.75 -20.39 3.11
CA ARG A 56 5.20 -20.29 4.51
C ARG A 56 6.65 -20.71 4.73
N ALA A 57 7.13 -21.71 3.99
CA ALA A 57 8.50 -22.21 4.08
C ALA A 57 9.55 -21.24 3.50
N LEU A 58 9.14 -20.33 2.62
CA LEU A 58 10.00 -19.33 1.97
C LEU A 58 10.07 -18.02 2.78
N LEU A 59 9.16 -17.80 3.72
CA LEU A 59 9.07 -16.54 4.45
C LEU A 59 10.12 -16.43 5.56
N ARG A 60 10.84 -15.30 5.56
CA ARG A 60 11.75 -14.91 6.64
C ARG A 60 11.00 -14.28 7.79
N VAL A 61 10.03 -13.42 7.48
CA VAL A 61 9.14 -12.83 8.48
C VAL A 61 8.18 -13.89 9.00
N ARG A 62 8.15 -14.06 10.32
CA ARG A 62 7.34 -15.11 10.98
C ARG A 62 5.91 -14.68 11.24
N ASP A 63 5.71 -13.39 11.54
CA ASP A 63 4.40 -12.82 11.77
C ASP A 63 3.89 -12.20 10.47
N VAL A 64 3.21 -13.04 9.69
CA VAL A 64 2.53 -12.62 8.46
C VAL A 64 1.12 -13.18 8.54
N SER A 65 0.13 -12.32 8.31
CA SER A 65 -1.29 -12.66 8.37
C SER A 65 -2.10 -11.88 7.34
N SER A 66 -3.37 -12.25 7.14
CA SER A 66 -4.29 -11.49 6.31
C SER A 66 -5.60 -11.18 7.02
N ALA A 67 -6.12 -9.98 6.77
CA ALA A 67 -7.34 -9.47 7.37
C ALA A 67 -8.19 -8.72 6.35
N ARG A 68 -9.50 -8.64 6.61
CA ARG A 68 -10.39 -7.80 5.84
C ARG A 68 -10.25 -6.36 6.30
N LEU A 69 -10.18 -5.43 5.36
CA LEU A 69 -10.16 -4.00 5.63
C LEU A 69 -10.98 -3.27 4.56
N LEU A 70 -12.05 -2.61 4.99
CA LEU A 70 -12.87 -1.75 4.13
C LEU A 70 -12.49 -0.30 4.36
N TRP A 71 -12.35 0.47 3.29
CA TRP A 71 -12.21 1.91 3.37
C TRP A 71 -13.60 2.51 3.18
N GLU A 72 -14.15 3.00 4.27
CA GLU A 72 -15.50 3.53 4.35
C GLU A 72 -15.53 4.79 5.20
N GLU A 73 -16.50 5.66 4.91
CA GLU A 73 -16.79 6.84 5.72
C GLU A 73 -17.02 6.42 7.17
N ASP A 74 -16.34 7.10 8.09
CA ASP A 74 -16.43 6.92 9.54
C ASP A 74 -16.28 5.47 10.04
N ASP A 75 -15.57 4.61 9.28
CA ASP A 75 -15.41 3.18 9.62
C ASP A 75 -16.76 2.51 9.96
N LYS A 76 -17.80 2.76 9.15
CA LYS A 76 -19.17 2.25 9.39
C LYS A 76 -19.24 0.74 9.63
N SER A 77 -18.42 -0.05 8.95
CA SER A 77 -18.34 -1.50 9.17
C SER A 77 -17.48 -1.90 10.39
N GLY A 78 -16.72 -0.98 10.96
CA GLY A 78 -15.83 -1.22 12.09
C GLY A 78 -14.51 -1.92 11.73
N THR A 79 -14.24 -2.18 10.45
CA THR A 79 -13.08 -3.00 10.06
C THR A 79 -11.73 -2.35 10.42
N VAL A 80 -11.63 -1.02 10.42
CA VAL A 80 -10.40 -0.32 10.86
C VAL A 80 -10.22 -0.50 12.37
N ARG A 81 -11.29 -0.29 13.15
CA ARG A 81 -11.29 -0.48 14.61
C ARG A 81 -10.96 -1.91 15.00
N ASP A 82 -11.61 -2.89 14.38
CA ASP A 82 -11.39 -4.32 14.65
C ASP A 82 -9.95 -4.72 14.32
N LEU A 83 -9.40 -4.20 13.22
CA LEU A 83 -8.00 -4.42 12.86
C LEU A 83 -7.06 -3.79 13.90
N MET A 84 -7.31 -2.55 14.31
CA MET A 84 -6.52 -1.87 15.35
C MET A 84 -6.55 -2.63 16.68
N GLU A 85 -7.70 -3.15 17.10
CA GLU A 85 -7.84 -3.98 18.29
C GLU A 85 -7.05 -5.29 18.17
N ALA A 86 -7.16 -5.98 17.02
CA ALA A 86 -6.38 -7.18 16.73
C ALA A 86 -4.86 -6.91 16.73
N GLN A 87 -4.45 -5.70 16.35
CA GLN A 87 -3.07 -5.22 16.41
C GLN A 87 -2.67 -4.64 17.78
N LYS A 88 -3.53 -4.75 18.81
CA LYS A 88 -3.29 -4.23 20.17
C LYS A 88 -3.00 -2.72 20.20
N GLY A 89 -3.64 -1.97 19.30
CA GLY A 89 -3.44 -0.54 19.11
C GLY A 89 -2.12 -0.15 18.43
N LEU A 90 -1.28 -1.11 18.05
CA LEU A 90 -0.01 -0.82 17.38
C LEU A 90 -0.23 -0.53 15.89
N ARG A 91 0.30 0.61 15.46
CA ARG A 91 0.22 1.12 14.09
C ARG A 91 1.35 0.59 13.20
N PHE A 92 1.28 0.90 11.92
CA PHE A 92 2.22 0.44 10.90
C PHE A 92 3.23 1.53 10.53
N ASP A 93 4.51 1.16 10.49
CA ASP A 93 5.59 2.05 10.04
C ASP A 93 5.57 2.27 8.53
N LEU A 94 5.06 1.30 7.79
CA LEU A 94 4.94 1.33 6.35
C LEU A 94 3.58 0.80 5.92
N ILE A 95 2.87 1.58 5.11
CA ILE A 95 1.69 1.13 4.39
C ILE A 95 2.02 1.13 2.90
N LEU A 96 1.70 0.05 2.21
CA LEU A 96 1.93 -0.11 0.77
C LEU A 96 0.60 -0.31 0.06
N GLY A 97 0.47 0.19 -1.16
CA GLY A 97 -0.68 -0.04 -2.01
C GLY A 97 -0.29 -0.04 -3.47
N ALA A 98 -0.96 -0.85 -4.28
CA ALA A 98 -0.74 -0.92 -5.72
C ALA A 98 -2.07 -0.76 -6.46
N ASP A 99 -2.12 0.21 -7.38
CA ASP A 99 -3.28 0.48 -8.24
C ASP A 99 -4.63 0.60 -7.49
N LEU A 100 -4.68 1.41 -6.44
CA LEU A 100 -5.85 1.59 -5.56
C LEU A 100 -6.76 2.77 -5.93
N LEU A 101 -6.28 3.73 -6.72
CA LEU A 101 -6.93 5.05 -6.86
C LEU A 101 -8.11 5.08 -7.84
N PHE A 102 -8.34 4.00 -8.58
CA PHE A 102 -9.41 3.91 -9.57
C PHE A 102 -10.82 3.95 -8.99
N PHE A 103 -10.99 3.69 -7.69
CA PHE A 103 -12.29 3.74 -7.02
C PHE A 103 -12.73 5.16 -6.65
N GLU A 104 -11.84 6.16 -6.75
CA GLU A 104 -12.07 7.55 -6.34
C GLU A 104 -12.59 7.71 -4.89
N LYS A 105 -12.32 6.73 -4.01
CA LYS A 105 -12.61 6.75 -2.56
C LYS A 105 -11.50 7.44 -1.75
N PHE A 106 -11.06 8.60 -2.20
CA PHE A 106 -9.87 9.27 -1.64
C PHE A 106 -10.04 9.69 -0.18
N PRO A 107 -11.21 10.24 0.25
CA PRO A 107 -11.42 10.59 1.66
C PRO A 107 -11.39 9.37 2.58
N GLU A 108 -12.02 8.26 2.19
CA GLU A 108 -12.08 7.04 2.98
C GLU A 108 -10.73 6.32 3.04
N LEU A 109 -10.05 6.22 1.90
CA LEU A 109 -8.71 5.65 1.80
C LEU A 109 -7.72 6.46 2.67
N SER A 110 -7.74 7.79 2.57
CA SER A 110 -6.87 8.65 3.38
C SER A 110 -7.18 8.56 4.88
N ALA A 111 -8.45 8.48 5.27
CA ALA A 111 -8.84 8.26 6.66
C ALA A 111 -8.37 6.90 7.21
N ALA A 112 -8.48 5.83 6.42
CA ALA A 112 -8.00 4.50 6.81
C ALA A 112 -6.47 4.49 6.96
N MET A 113 -5.74 5.04 5.99
CA MET A 113 -4.28 5.18 6.06
C MET A 113 -3.86 5.97 7.31
N ASP A 114 -4.53 7.09 7.59
CA ASP A 114 -4.20 7.95 8.73
C ASP A 114 -4.45 7.28 10.08
N GLN A 115 -5.50 6.47 10.21
CA GLN A 115 -5.77 5.73 11.44
C GLN A 115 -4.78 4.57 11.68
N LEU A 116 -4.26 3.98 10.61
CA LEU A 116 -3.39 2.81 10.68
C LEU A 116 -1.89 3.17 10.67
N LEU A 117 -1.52 4.35 10.20
CA LEU A 117 -0.13 4.77 10.06
C LEU A 117 0.44 5.29 11.39
N ALA A 118 1.62 4.79 11.75
CA ALA A 118 2.39 5.25 12.89
C ALA A 118 2.81 6.73 12.73
N PRO A 119 3.06 7.45 13.85
CA PRO A 119 3.60 8.81 13.88
C PRO A 119 4.60 9.18 12.77
N GLN A 120 5.69 8.41 12.68
CA GLN A 120 6.77 8.62 11.70
C GLN A 120 6.68 7.66 10.50
N GLY A 121 5.51 7.03 10.32
CA GLY A 121 5.28 6.08 9.25
C GLY A 121 5.23 6.73 7.88
N ARG A 122 5.30 5.90 6.83
CA ARG A 122 5.10 6.34 5.46
C ARG A 122 4.08 5.47 4.75
N VAL A 123 3.31 6.07 3.85
CA VAL A 123 2.57 5.32 2.83
C VAL A 123 3.37 5.39 1.53
N VAL A 124 3.48 4.28 0.81
CA VAL A 124 3.98 4.25 -0.57
C VAL A 124 2.92 3.62 -1.47
N LEU A 125 2.43 4.39 -2.43
CA LEU A 125 1.49 3.92 -3.44
C LEU A 125 2.23 3.76 -4.77
N CYS A 126 2.01 2.64 -5.44
CA CYS A 126 2.49 2.35 -6.79
C CYS A 126 1.28 2.34 -7.73
N GLN A 127 1.13 3.37 -8.55
CA GLN A 127 -0.13 3.66 -9.24
C GLN A 127 0.14 4.29 -10.60
N PRO A 128 -0.46 3.81 -11.70
CA PRO A 128 -0.47 4.55 -12.95
C PRO A 128 -1.41 5.77 -12.86
N SER A 129 -1.20 6.79 -13.70
CA SER A 129 -2.08 7.99 -13.72
C SER A 129 -3.56 7.62 -13.83
N ARG A 130 -3.84 6.56 -14.60
CA ARG A 130 -5.15 5.94 -14.83
C ARG A 130 -6.19 7.00 -15.16
N GLY A 131 -5.97 7.64 -16.31
CA GLY A 131 -6.87 8.68 -16.83
C GLY A 131 -7.04 9.88 -15.90
N GLY A 132 -6.01 10.25 -15.13
CA GLY A 132 -6.05 11.41 -14.24
C GLY A 132 -6.45 11.11 -12.79
N THR A 133 -6.80 9.88 -12.44
CA THR A 133 -7.25 9.54 -11.06
C THR A 133 -6.14 9.71 -10.03
N MET A 134 -4.88 9.50 -10.43
CA MET A 134 -3.71 9.77 -9.57
C MET A 134 -3.58 11.26 -9.26
N GLU A 135 -3.71 12.10 -10.28
CA GLU A 135 -3.60 13.55 -10.17
C GLU A 135 -4.73 14.11 -9.30
N LYS A 136 -5.97 13.65 -9.52
CA LYS A 136 -7.11 13.99 -8.66
C LYS A 136 -6.85 13.65 -7.18
N PHE A 137 -6.25 12.49 -6.90
CA PHE A 137 -5.91 12.10 -5.54
C PHE A 137 -4.87 13.02 -4.90
N LEU A 138 -3.87 13.47 -5.67
CA LEU A 138 -2.85 14.41 -5.19
C LEU A 138 -3.43 15.81 -4.91
N GLU A 139 -4.49 16.19 -5.62
CA GLU A 139 -5.20 17.47 -5.46
C GLU A 139 -6.35 17.39 -4.43
N ASP A 140 -6.70 16.19 -3.95
CA ASP A 140 -7.83 15.99 -3.05
C ASP A 140 -7.60 16.64 -1.67
N SER A 141 -8.55 17.46 -1.25
CA SER A 141 -8.44 18.23 0.00
C SER A 141 -8.45 17.36 1.26
N ALA A 142 -9.13 16.21 1.26
CA ALA A 142 -9.15 15.29 2.40
C ALA A 142 -7.82 14.55 2.53
N VAL A 143 -7.16 14.26 1.40
CA VAL A 143 -5.79 13.73 1.37
C VAL A 143 -4.81 14.80 1.87
N ALA A 144 -4.86 16.01 1.31
CA ALA A 144 -3.95 17.12 1.65
C ALA A 144 -4.10 17.64 3.09
N ALA A 145 -5.25 17.39 3.73
CA ALA A 145 -5.47 17.70 5.14
C ALA A 145 -4.69 16.75 6.08
N ARG A 146 -4.43 15.51 5.64
CA ARG A 146 -3.81 14.45 6.46
C ARG A 146 -2.35 14.20 6.11
N PHE A 147 -1.98 14.39 4.85
CA PHE A 147 -0.68 13.99 4.33
C PHE A 147 0.00 15.09 3.51
N ASP A 148 1.32 15.15 3.64
CA ASP A 148 2.19 15.73 2.63
C ASP A 148 2.50 14.64 1.59
N ALA A 149 2.04 14.86 0.36
CA ALA A 149 2.20 13.93 -0.75
C ALA A 149 3.39 14.32 -1.64
N GLU A 150 4.23 13.35 -1.97
CA GLU A 150 5.39 13.49 -2.83
C GLU A 150 5.27 12.51 -3.99
N LEU A 151 5.06 13.01 -5.21
CA LEU A 151 5.17 12.21 -6.43
C LEU A 151 6.65 12.09 -6.79
N LEU A 152 7.17 10.86 -6.79
CA LEU A 152 8.57 10.64 -7.13
C LEU A 152 8.83 10.86 -8.64
N PRO A 153 10.09 11.16 -9.01
CA PRO A 153 10.52 11.21 -10.40
C PRO A 153 10.18 9.92 -11.16
N GLU A 154 9.95 10.03 -12.46
CA GLU A 154 9.62 8.89 -13.33
C GLU A 154 10.70 7.82 -13.37
N ASP A 155 11.94 8.22 -13.19
CA ASP A 155 13.12 7.36 -13.19
C ASP A 155 13.54 6.88 -11.78
N ALA A 156 12.65 7.01 -10.79
CA ALA A 156 12.88 6.53 -9.43
C ALA A 156 13.30 5.03 -9.40
N ASP A 157 12.76 4.22 -10.30
CA ASP A 157 13.32 2.92 -10.68
C ASP A 157 13.81 2.97 -12.14
N LYS A 158 15.14 2.97 -12.32
CA LYS A 158 15.78 3.07 -13.63
C LYS A 158 15.42 1.91 -14.56
N SER A 159 15.15 0.73 -14.00
CA SER A 159 14.81 -0.48 -14.74
C SER A 159 13.39 -0.40 -15.27
N ILE A 160 12.44 0.00 -14.42
CA ILE A 160 11.05 0.25 -14.83
C ILE A 160 10.98 1.39 -15.85
N PHE A 161 11.73 2.48 -15.63
CA PHE A 161 11.75 3.60 -16.56
C PHE A 161 12.41 3.26 -17.91
N ALA A 162 13.43 2.39 -17.92
CA ALA A 162 14.00 1.87 -19.16
C ALA A 162 12.96 1.06 -19.95
N MET A 163 12.22 0.16 -19.29
CA MET A 163 11.12 -0.58 -19.91
C MET A 163 10.02 0.35 -20.42
N HIS A 164 9.63 1.36 -19.64
CA HIS A 164 8.65 2.36 -20.07
C HIS A 164 9.04 3.01 -21.41
N LYS A 165 10.30 3.40 -21.57
CA LYS A 165 10.81 3.98 -22.82
C LYS A 165 10.85 2.98 -23.97
N GLU A 166 11.17 1.71 -23.68
CA GLU A 166 11.17 0.64 -24.69
C GLU A 166 9.76 0.37 -25.22
N PHE A 167 8.75 0.35 -24.33
CA PHE A 167 7.35 0.11 -24.70
C PHE A 167 6.61 1.35 -25.21
N ALA A 168 7.22 2.54 -25.18
CA ALA A 168 6.55 3.79 -25.58
C ALA A 168 6.06 3.80 -27.04
N GLU A 169 6.67 2.98 -27.91
CA GLU A 169 6.29 2.82 -29.33
C GLU A 169 5.32 1.64 -29.56
N ASP A 170 5.00 0.83 -28.54
CA ASP A 170 4.06 -0.28 -28.67
C ASP A 170 2.61 0.24 -28.52
N GLU A 171 1.79 0.04 -29.56
CA GLU A 171 0.37 0.44 -29.56
C GLU A 171 -0.46 -0.17 -28.43
N LYS A 172 -0.01 -1.29 -27.84
CA LYS A 172 -0.67 -1.94 -26.70
C LYS A 172 -0.29 -1.30 -25.37
N TYR A 173 0.75 -0.48 -25.33
CA TYR A 173 1.23 0.16 -24.13
C TYR A 173 0.68 1.58 -24.01
N ASP A 174 -0.34 1.74 -23.18
CA ASP A 174 -0.79 3.04 -22.70
C ASP A 174 -0.07 3.42 -21.38
N PRO A 175 0.80 4.44 -21.35
CA PRO A 175 1.44 4.89 -20.11
C PRO A 175 0.45 5.28 -19.01
N ALA A 176 -0.71 5.82 -19.38
CA ALA A 176 -1.74 6.18 -18.41
C ALA A 176 -2.30 4.95 -17.70
N LEU A 177 -2.28 3.77 -18.31
CA LEU A 177 -2.76 2.52 -17.70
C LEU A 177 -1.64 1.63 -17.17
N HIS A 178 -0.45 1.70 -17.75
CA HIS A 178 0.60 0.70 -17.56
C HIS A 178 1.87 1.24 -16.92
N PHE A 179 2.12 2.56 -16.92
CA PHE A 179 3.34 3.09 -16.32
C PHE A 179 3.11 3.39 -14.82
N PRO A 180 3.65 2.57 -13.90
CA PRO A 180 3.47 2.83 -12.48
C PRO A 180 4.30 4.04 -12.04
N ARG A 181 3.67 4.93 -11.28
CA ARG A 181 4.31 6.03 -10.58
C ARG A 181 4.30 5.76 -9.08
N PHE A 182 5.28 6.31 -8.37
CA PHE A 182 5.38 6.18 -6.92
C PHE A 182 4.94 7.47 -6.23
N ILE A 183 4.00 7.35 -5.31
CA ILE A 183 3.57 8.43 -4.41
C ILE A 183 4.01 8.05 -3.00
N VAL A 184 4.67 8.97 -2.31
CA VAL A 184 5.02 8.84 -0.90
C VAL A 184 4.15 9.81 -0.10
N LEU A 185 3.43 9.29 0.89
CA LEU A 185 2.66 10.11 1.82
C LEU A 185 3.33 10.08 3.20
N LYS A 186 3.48 11.26 3.79
CA LYS A 186 3.93 11.44 5.19
C LYS A 186 2.84 12.18 5.94
N ARG A 187 2.56 11.79 7.18
CA ARG A 187 1.58 12.49 8.03
C ARG A 187 1.96 13.97 8.08
N LYS A 188 0.97 14.84 7.87
CA LYS A 188 1.15 16.28 7.93
C LYS A 188 1.29 16.69 9.40
N GLY A 189 2.42 17.27 9.75
CA GLY A 189 2.66 17.86 11.06
C GLY A 189 2.43 16.91 12.24
N GLU A 190 3.40 16.03 12.51
CA GLU A 190 3.80 15.80 13.90
C GLU A 190 5.15 16.49 14.04
N GLY A 191 5.13 17.71 14.60
CA GLY A 191 6.35 18.39 15.01
C GLY A 191 7.17 17.49 15.92
N VAL A 192 8.49 17.58 15.77
CA VAL A 192 9.43 17.25 16.85
C VAL A 192 8.99 17.97 18.12
#